data_AF-A0A3D2CHK5-F1
#
_entry.id   AF-A0A3D2CHK5-F1
#
_cell.length_a   1.000
_cell.length_b   1.000
_cell.length_c   1.000
_cell.angle_alpha   90.00
_cell.angle_beta   90.00
_cell.angle_gamma   90.00
#
_symmetry.space_group_name_H-M   'P 1'
#
loop_
_entity.id
_entity.type
_entity.pdbx_description
1 polymer ?
#
loop_
_entity_poly.entity_id
_entity_poly.type
_entity_poly.pdbx_seq_one_letter_code
_entity_poly.pdbx_strand_id
1 'polypeptide(L)'
;MACARPKPDLREGPAEDDPTVPNAPDSRDTARPDPDSGEPDTIDWEDLSATPTDQTVCFPGPEEDHTVCLPTVAWSSTWGAPYDYPDPLDDDPQYRAPVRFFDLYAAALEPTRALAPNFTLGEFLQDYKGRFGIFQPHVVTSLQTLRDWTGGPLYINSAYRNVDYNAGVGGAQWSRHLYGDAVDIRSDTASLSELATLCEDLGAGFTSVYTSHVHCDWRDSPLEPGLFDPVAETSTARAAHPHPTAHVDVMPSGTLRVIPSGFDEGTPRIHWTTRDASGNVLHRGTSSEVQADAAARMLELDVGRVVQVRVAL
;
A
#
# COMPACT_ATOMS: atom_id res chain seq x y z
N MET A 1 11.04 -13.41 23.35
CA MET A 1 10.39 -12.08 23.21
C MET A 1 11.48 -11.06 22.91
N ALA A 2 11.78 -10.86 21.63
CA ALA A 2 12.68 -9.80 21.20
C ALA A 2 11.83 -8.55 20.97
N CYS A 3 12.15 -7.44 21.66
CA CYS A 3 11.55 -6.14 21.38
C CYS A 3 11.85 -5.78 19.92
N ALA A 4 10.82 -5.70 19.10
CA ALA A 4 10.92 -5.08 17.79
C ALA A 4 11.47 -3.66 17.99
N ARG A 5 12.59 -3.34 17.32
CA ARG A 5 13.10 -1.97 17.32
C ARG A 5 12.02 -1.07 16.70
N PRO A 6 11.77 0.13 17.24
CA PRO A 6 10.87 1.08 16.61
C PRO A 6 11.31 1.31 15.16
N LYS A 7 10.36 1.28 14.21
CA LYS A 7 10.63 1.67 12.82
C LYS A 7 11.25 3.08 12.87
N PRO A 8 12.37 3.35 12.16
CA PRO A 8 12.80 4.72 11.95
C PRO A 8 11.66 5.49 11.28
N ASP A 9 11.47 6.74 11.68
CA ASP A 9 10.57 7.70 11.03
C ASP A 9 11.13 8.02 9.64
N LEU A 10 11.01 7.04 8.75
CA LEU A 10 11.07 7.26 7.32
C LEU A 10 9.76 8.00 7.05
N ARG A 11 9.87 9.33 6.97
CA ARG A 11 8.84 10.22 6.42
C ARG A 11 8.15 9.48 5.27
N GLU A 12 6.85 9.71 5.08
CA GLU A 12 6.15 9.34 3.83
C GLU A 12 7.15 9.47 2.68
N GLY A 13 7.38 8.39 1.93
CA GLY A 13 8.52 8.26 1.02
C GLY A 13 8.75 9.58 0.30
N PRO A 14 9.99 10.12 0.28
CA PRO A 14 10.23 11.48 -0.17
C PRO A 14 9.71 11.63 -1.61
N ALA A 15 8.70 12.49 -1.76
CA ALA A 15 8.17 13.01 -3.03
C ALA A 15 7.41 12.01 -3.94
N GLU A 16 6.31 11.44 -3.44
CA GLU A 16 5.14 11.23 -4.29
C GLU A 16 4.11 12.35 -4.03
N ASP A 17 4.29 13.47 -4.75
CA ASP A 17 3.42 14.65 -4.83
C ASP A 17 3.19 15.48 -3.54
N ASP A 18 4.11 16.42 -3.25
CA ASP A 18 3.86 17.57 -2.36
C ASP A 18 3.31 18.77 -3.16
N PRO A 19 2.02 19.11 -3.07
CA PRO A 19 1.42 20.24 -3.79
C PRO A 19 1.80 21.62 -3.21
N THR A 20 2.59 21.68 -2.13
CA THR A 20 3.00 22.95 -1.51
C THR A 20 4.25 23.58 -2.12
N VAL A 21 4.84 22.96 -3.16
CA VAL A 21 5.98 23.49 -3.91
C VAL A 21 5.50 24.25 -5.15
N PRO A 22 5.48 25.60 -5.16
CA PRO A 22 5.10 26.35 -6.34
C PRO A 22 6.25 26.32 -7.34
N ASN A 23 5.99 25.79 -8.54
CA ASN A 23 6.90 25.58 -9.69
C ASN A 23 7.63 24.22 -9.78
N ALA A 24 6.96 23.11 -9.47
CA ALA A 24 7.37 21.81 -10.04
C ALA A 24 6.97 21.78 -11.54
N PRO A 25 7.90 21.53 -12.48
CA PRO A 25 7.55 21.36 -13.89
C PRO A 25 6.73 20.07 -14.05
N ASP A 26 5.61 20.17 -14.78
CA ASP A 26 4.78 19.10 -15.38
C ASP A 26 5.13 17.68 -14.89
N SER A 27 4.41 17.18 -13.86
CA SER A 27 4.65 15.91 -13.18
C SER A 27 4.26 14.67 -14.02
N ARG A 28 4.94 14.51 -15.15
CA ARG A 28 5.05 13.23 -15.89
C ARG A 28 6.31 12.45 -15.52
N ASP A 29 6.96 12.80 -14.42
CA ASP A 29 8.23 12.19 -14.03
C ASP A 29 8.03 11.39 -12.74
N THR A 30 7.85 10.08 -12.91
CA THR A 30 7.91 9.07 -11.85
C THR A 30 9.26 9.20 -11.17
N ALA A 31 9.30 9.82 -9.98
CA ALA A 31 10.53 10.12 -9.27
C ALA A 31 11.34 8.84 -9.03
N ARG A 32 12.40 8.66 -9.84
CA ARG A 32 13.47 7.71 -9.55
C ARG A 32 14.13 8.13 -8.23
N PRO A 33 14.46 7.18 -7.33
CA PRO A 33 15.24 7.50 -6.14
C PRO A 33 16.59 8.12 -6.51
N ASP A 34 17.08 9.02 -5.66
CA ASP A 34 18.36 9.72 -5.76
C ASP A 34 19.55 8.72 -5.88
N PRO A 35 20.36 8.77 -6.97
CA PRO A 35 21.45 7.83 -7.20
C PRO A 35 22.64 7.97 -6.24
N ASP A 36 22.67 8.98 -5.35
CA ASP A 36 23.78 9.18 -4.39
C ASP A 36 23.55 8.50 -3.02
N SER A 37 22.50 7.68 -2.90
CA SER A 37 22.18 6.91 -1.69
C SER A 37 22.82 5.51 -1.69
N GLY A 38 24.11 5.40 -2.00
CA GLY A 38 24.89 4.16 -1.87
C GLY A 38 24.20 2.94 -2.50
N GLU A 39 24.28 2.85 -3.84
CA GLU A 39 23.60 1.83 -4.64
C GLU A 39 23.63 0.43 -3.98
N PRO A 40 22.47 -0.15 -3.61
CA PRO A 40 22.41 -1.60 -3.55
C PRO A 40 22.75 -2.11 -4.95
N ASP A 41 23.60 -3.14 -5.05
CA ASP A 41 24.02 -3.76 -6.33
C ASP A 41 22.83 -3.76 -7.29
N THR A 42 22.93 -3.03 -8.41
CA THR A 42 21.89 -3.01 -9.43
C THR A 42 21.65 -4.45 -9.85
N ILE A 43 20.55 -5.05 -9.40
CA ILE A 43 20.20 -6.41 -9.78
C ILE A 43 20.02 -6.38 -11.30
N ASP A 44 20.88 -7.11 -12.00
CA ASP A 44 20.76 -7.27 -13.44
C ASP A 44 19.56 -8.20 -13.70
N TRP A 45 18.40 -7.59 -13.91
CA TRP A 45 17.15 -8.31 -14.14
C TRP A 45 17.10 -9.01 -15.51
N GLU A 46 18.00 -8.66 -16.43
CA GLU A 46 18.00 -9.20 -17.79
C GLU A 46 18.36 -10.69 -17.80
N ASP A 47 19.29 -11.09 -16.93
CA ASP A 47 19.80 -12.46 -16.84
C ASP A 47 18.88 -13.43 -16.06
N LEU A 48 17.81 -12.93 -15.44
CA LEU A 48 16.88 -13.77 -14.69
C LEU A 48 16.06 -14.67 -15.64
N SER A 49 16.02 -15.97 -15.30
CA SER A 49 15.25 -16.95 -16.05
C SER A 49 13.74 -16.69 -15.93
N ALA A 50 13.04 -16.66 -17.05
CA ALA A 50 11.59 -16.52 -17.11
C ALA A 50 11.00 -17.75 -17.82
N THR A 51 10.51 -18.73 -17.05
CA THR A 51 9.94 -19.96 -17.61
C THR A 51 8.43 -19.77 -17.81
N PRO A 52 7.90 -19.74 -19.05
CA PRO A 52 6.48 -19.58 -19.29
C PRO A 52 5.66 -20.70 -18.65
N THR A 53 4.46 -20.37 -18.17
CA THR A 53 3.47 -21.36 -17.74
C THR A 53 2.32 -21.46 -18.75
N ASP A 54 1.42 -22.42 -18.55
CA ASP A 54 0.17 -22.55 -19.32
C ASP A 54 -0.96 -21.65 -18.77
N GLN A 55 -0.71 -20.90 -17.70
CA GLN A 55 -1.67 -20.01 -17.08
C GLN A 55 -1.60 -18.60 -17.65
N THR A 56 -2.77 -18.01 -17.82
CA THR A 56 -2.98 -16.60 -18.12
C THR A 56 -3.91 -15.99 -17.10
N VAL A 57 -3.75 -14.71 -16.82
CA VAL A 57 -4.66 -13.93 -15.94
C VAL A 57 -5.38 -12.91 -16.78
N CYS A 58 -6.71 -12.90 -16.71
CA CYS A 58 -7.55 -12.02 -17.51
C CYS A 58 -8.06 -10.83 -16.69
N PHE A 59 -7.85 -9.63 -17.24
CA PHE A 59 -8.27 -8.35 -16.67
C PHE A 59 -9.51 -7.83 -17.39
N PRO A 60 -10.30 -6.93 -16.76
CA PRO A 60 -11.52 -6.37 -17.35
C PRO A 60 -11.33 -5.92 -18.80
N GLY A 61 -10.20 -5.28 -19.09
CA GLY A 61 -9.90 -4.72 -20.40
C GLY A 61 -10.73 -3.48 -20.71
N PRO A 62 -10.55 -2.88 -21.89
CA PRO A 62 -11.20 -1.62 -22.26
C PRO A 62 -12.73 -1.72 -22.35
N GLU A 63 -13.28 -2.92 -22.56
CA GLU A 63 -14.73 -3.17 -22.67
C GLU A 63 -15.30 -3.91 -21.44
N GLU A 64 -14.50 -4.08 -20.39
CA GLU A 64 -14.87 -4.78 -19.14
C GLU A 64 -15.32 -6.26 -19.32
N ASP A 65 -15.05 -6.85 -20.47
CA ASP A 65 -15.48 -8.20 -20.87
C ASP A 65 -14.51 -9.31 -20.43
N HIS A 66 -13.43 -8.95 -19.73
CA HIS A 66 -12.41 -9.86 -19.20
C HIS A 66 -11.66 -10.64 -20.29
N THR A 67 -11.47 -10.04 -21.47
CA THR A 67 -10.75 -10.67 -22.59
C THR A 67 -9.27 -10.30 -22.68
N VAL A 68 -8.79 -9.35 -21.88
CA VAL A 68 -7.36 -8.97 -21.84
C VAL A 68 -6.61 -9.92 -20.93
N CYS A 69 -6.09 -11.02 -21.50
CA CYS A 69 -5.36 -12.06 -20.77
C CYS A 69 -3.84 -11.92 -20.93
N LEU A 70 -3.14 -11.85 -19.81
CA LEU A 70 -1.68 -11.72 -19.75
C LEU A 70 -1.04 -13.07 -19.42
N PRO A 71 0.02 -13.49 -20.15
CA PRO A 71 0.72 -14.73 -19.87
C PRO A 71 1.55 -14.62 -18.59
N THR A 72 1.77 -15.75 -17.92
CA THR A 72 2.56 -15.81 -16.69
C THR A 72 3.83 -16.65 -16.86
N VAL A 73 4.81 -16.40 -16.01
CA VAL A 73 6.03 -17.18 -15.83
C VAL A 73 6.08 -17.76 -14.43
N ALA A 74 6.67 -18.94 -14.29
CA ALA A 74 6.82 -19.60 -12.99
C ALA A 74 7.84 -18.86 -12.13
N TRP A 75 7.57 -18.76 -10.84
CA TRP A 75 8.55 -18.31 -9.85
C TRP A 75 9.83 -19.15 -9.96
N SER A 76 10.98 -18.49 -9.76
CA SER A 76 12.27 -19.14 -9.72
C SER A 76 13.07 -18.70 -8.51
N SER A 77 13.63 -19.67 -7.78
CA SER A 77 14.61 -19.42 -6.72
C SER A 77 15.85 -18.64 -7.17
N THR A 78 16.09 -18.54 -8.48
CA THR A 78 17.20 -17.74 -9.03
C THR A 78 16.95 -16.24 -9.00
N TRP A 79 15.71 -15.80 -8.77
CA TRP A 79 15.38 -14.37 -8.71
C TRP A 79 15.82 -13.69 -7.41
N GLY A 80 16.09 -14.48 -6.36
CA GLY A 80 16.69 -14.03 -5.10
C GLY A 80 15.77 -13.19 -4.21
N ALA A 81 16.41 -12.45 -3.29
CA ALA A 81 15.77 -11.67 -2.22
C ALA A 81 14.56 -10.81 -2.66
N PRO A 82 14.56 -10.15 -3.83
CA PRO A 82 13.42 -9.34 -4.26
C PRO A 82 12.11 -10.13 -4.41
N TYR A 83 12.19 -11.46 -4.52
CA TYR A 83 11.07 -12.37 -4.69
C TYR A 83 11.03 -13.48 -3.62
N ASP A 84 11.77 -13.32 -2.52
CA ASP A 84 11.74 -14.21 -1.35
C ASP A 84 10.65 -13.74 -0.38
N TYR A 85 9.40 -14.11 -0.69
CA TYR A 85 8.24 -13.77 0.13
C TYR A 85 8.35 -14.36 1.54
N PRO A 86 7.84 -13.67 2.58
CA PRO A 86 7.80 -14.23 3.93
C PRO A 86 6.89 -15.46 3.98
N ASP A 87 7.12 -16.32 4.98
CA ASP A 87 6.16 -17.36 5.34
C ASP A 87 4.77 -16.73 5.60
N PRO A 88 3.67 -17.45 5.29
CA PRO A 88 2.32 -16.91 5.47
C PRO A 88 2.10 -16.42 6.91
N LEU A 89 1.52 -15.22 7.04
CA LEU A 89 1.18 -14.62 8.33
C LEU A 89 0.22 -15.53 9.09
N ASP A 90 0.61 -16.05 10.25
CA ASP A 90 -0.20 -16.95 11.09
C ASP A 90 -0.85 -18.12 10.32
N ASP A 91 -0.10 -18.72 9.38
CA ASP A 91 -0.58 -19.78 8.47
C ASP A 91 -1.78 -19.38 7.59
N ASP A 92 -2.08 -18.07 7.47
CA ASP A 92 -3.18 -17.57 6.67
C ASP A 92 -2.88 -17.74 5.18
N PRO A 93 -3.69 -18.54 4.45
CA PRO A 93 -3.48 -18.75 3.03
C PRO A 93 -3.54 -17.46 2.21
N GLN A 94 -4.15 -16.37 2.69
CA GLN A 94 -4.15 -15.07 2.00
C GLN A 94 -2.78 -14.41 1.95
N TYR A 95 -1.81 -14.88 2.74
CA TYR A 95 -0.42 -14.38 2.76
C TYR A 95 0.56 -15.38 2.15
N ARG A 96 0.08 -16.38 1.41
CA ARG A 96 0.92 -17.33 0.68
C ARG A 96 1.69 -16.65 -0.45
N ALA A 97 2.91 -17.10 -0.69
CA ALA A 97 3.72 -16.59 -1.79
C ALA A 97 3.05 -16.86 -3.15
N PRO A 98 3.07 -15.90 -4.09
CA PRO A 98 2.72 -16.17 -5.48
C PRO A 98 3.72 -17.16 -6.10
N VAL A 99 3.20 -18.00 -6.99
CA VAL A 99 4.00 -19.02 -7.70
C VAL A 99 4.13 -18.73 -9.19
N ARG A 100 3.38 -17.74 -9.68
CA ARG A 100 3.35 -17.30 -11.07
C ARG A 100 3.29 -15.77 -11.11
N PHE A 101 4.00 -15.19 -12.08
CA PHE A 101 4.21 -13.75 -12.20
C PHE A 101 4.07 -13.29 -13.65
N PHE A 102 3.83 -12.01 -13.86
CA PHE A 102 4.00 -11.37 -15.16
C PHE A 102 5.48 -11.02 -15.37
N ASP A 103 6.03 -11.32 -16.55
CA ASP A 103 7.35 -10.83 -16.97
C ASP A 103 7.19 -9.50 -17.70
N LEU A 104 7.55 -8.39 -17.05
CA LEU A 104 7.38 -7.04 -17.60
C LEU A 104 8.30 -6.77 -18.80
N TYR A 105 9.28 -7.65 -19.07
CA TYR A 105 10.13 -7.56 -20.26
C TYR A 105 9.57 -8.36 -21.44
N ALA A 106 8.48 -9.11 -21.25
CA ALA A 106 7.82 -9.81 -22.34
C ALA A 106 6.95 -8.86 -23.16
N ALA A 107 6.96 -8.99 -24.50
CA ALA A 107 6.21 -8.13 -25.43
C ALA A 107 4.67 -8.13 -25.22
N ALA A 108 4.13 -9.08 -24.47
CA ALA A 108 2.70 -9.08 -24.12
C ALA A 108 2.36 -8.08 -23.00
N LEU A 109 3.36 -7.63 -22.23
CA LEU A 109 3.26 -6.84 -21.01
C LEU A 109 3.67 -5.38 -21.25
N GLU A 110 3.20 -4.81 -22.35
CA GLU A 110 3.40 -3.39 -22.68
C GLU A 110 2.77 -2.49 -21.61
N PRO A 111 3.49 -1.51 -21.02
CA PRO A 111 2.95 -0.65 -19.95
C PRO A 111 1.69 0.12 -20.34
N THR A 112 1.49 0.41 -21.63
CA THR A 112 0.31 1.12 -22.16
C THR A 112 -0.89 0.21 -22.40
N ARG A 113 -0.78 -1.10 -22.13
CA ARG A 113 -1.88 -2.05 -22.28
C ARG A 113 -3.02 -1.69 -21.32
N ALA A 114 -4.21 -1.43 -21.85
CA ALA A 114 -5.40 -1.18 -21.05
C ALA A 114 -5.84 -2.45 -20.29
N LEU A 115 -5.91 -2.37 -18.96
CA LEU A 115 -6.45 -3.41 -18.08
C LEU A 115 -7.89 -3.13 -17.65
N ALA A 116 -8.34 -1.89 -17.83
CA ALA A 116 -9.71 -1.39 -17.65
C ALA A 116 -9.90 -0.19 -18.58
N PRO A 117 -11.13 0.33 -18.78
CA PRO A 117 -11.39 1.50 -19.62
C PRO A 117 -10.48 2.70 -19.31
N ASN A 118 -10.10 2.89 -18.04
CA ASN A 118 -9.31 4.05 -17.59
C ASN A 118 -7.99 3.70 -16.90
N PHE A 119 -7.54 2.44 -16.96
CA PHE A 119 -6.29 2.03 -16.33
C PHE A 119 -5.46 1.15 -17.25
N THR A 120 -4.15 1.37 -17.17
CA THR A 120 -3.13 0.68 -17.95
C THR A 120 -2.21 -0.16 -17.05
N LEU A 121 -1.54 -1.15 -17.65
CA LEU A 121 -0.64 -2.06 -16.93
C LEU A 121 0.45 -1.32 -16.15
N GLY A 122 1.03 -0.28 -16.76
CA GLY A 122 2.12 0.51 -16.18
C GLY A 122 1.73 1.33 -14.95
N GLU A 123 0.44 1.54 -14.70
CA GLU A 123 -0.04 2.17 -13.46
C GLU A 123 0.03 1.22 -12.26
N PHE A 124 -0.01 -0.10 -12.51
CA PHE A 124 0.02 -1.12 -11.46
C PHE A 124 1.38 -1.81 -11.31
N LEU A 125 2.10 -1.99 -12.42
CA LEU A 125 3.35 -2.74 -12.48
C LEU A 125 4.44 -1.90 -13.12
N GLN A 126 5.48 -1.56 -12.35
CA GLN A 126 6.62 -0.77 -12.82
C GLN A 126 7.92 -1.56 -12.70
N ASP A 127 8.71 -1.60 -13.78
CA ASP A 127 9.95 -2.39 -13.88
C ASP A 127 11.07 -1.91 -12.95
N TYR A 128 11.07 -0.63 -12.56
CA TYR A 128 11.97 -0.10 -11.53
C TYR A 128 11.70 -0.68 -10.13
N LYS A 129 10.54 -1.33 -9.93
CA LYS A 129 10.21 -2.13 -8.72
C LYS A 129 10.52 -3.62 -8.90
N GLY A 130 11.14 -4.02 -10.01
CA GLY A 130 11.49 -5.39 -10.36
C GLY A 130 10.87 -5.85 -11.69
N ARG A 131 11.58 -6.73 -12.41
CA ARG A 131 11.14 -7.26 -13.71
C ARG A 131 9.86 -8.10 -13.65
N PHE A 132 9.68 -8.87 -12.58
CA PHE A 132 8.49 -9.70 -12.38
C PHE A 132 7.51 -9.01 -11.44
N GLY A 133 6.21 -9.12 -11.73
CA GLY A 133 5.18 -8.55 -10.87
C GLY A 133 3.86 -9.31 -10.90
N ILE A 134 2.99 -9.00 -9.95
CA ILE A 134 1.65 -9.56 -9.85
C ILE A 134 0.63 -8.48 -9.53
N PHE A 135 -0.60 -8.65 -10.02
CA PHE A 135 -1.70 -7.76 -9.66
C PHE A 135 -3.04 -8.49 -9.82
N GLN A 136 -3.96 -8.26 -8.90
CA GLN A 136 -5.25 -8.95 -8.89
C GLN A 136 -6.26 -8.29 -9.85
N PRO A 137 -6.90 -9.04 -10.76
CA PRO A 137 -7.93 -8.49 -11.64
C PRO A 137 -9.12 -7.87 -10.90
N HIS A 138 -9.52 -8.44 -9.76
CA HIS A 138 -10.65 -7.92 -8.99
C HIS A 138 -10.38 -6.52 -8.43
N VAL A 139 -9.13 -6.18 -8.10
CA VAL A 139 -8.76 -4.83 -7.67
C VAL A 139 -8.87 -3.84 -8.83
N VAL A 140 -8.49 -4.24 -10.06
CA VAL A 140 -8.69 -3.41 -11.25
C VAL A 140 -10.18 -3.12 -11.49
N THR A 141 -11.05 -4.11 -11.32
CA THR A 141 -12.52 -3.94 -11.39
C THR A 141 -13.03 -2.95 -10.33
N SER A 142 -12.57 -3.08 -9.09
CA SER A 142 -12.93 -2.16 -8.00
C SER A 142 -12.48 -0.73 -8.31
N LEU A 143 -11.27 -0.54 -8.84
CA LEU A 143 -10.75 0.80 -9.15
C LEU A 143 -11.47 1.45 -10.33
N GLN A 144 -11.86 0.66 -11.34
CA GLN A 144 -12.70 1.15 -12.42
C GLN A 144 -14.06 1.62 -11.89
N THR A 145 -14.71 0.82 -11.06
CA THR A 145 -15.98 1.19 -10.40
C THR A 145 -15.82 2.45 -9.54
N LEU A 146 -14.75 2.53 -8.75
CA LEU A 146 -14.44 3.68 -7.90
C LEU A 146 -14.26 4.95 -8.73
N ARG A 147 -13.54 4.85 -9.86
CA ARG A 147 -13.36 5.98 -10.78
C ARG A 147 -14.70 6.44 -11.36
N ASP A 148 -15.59 5.52 -11.70
CA ASP A 148 -16.91 5.86 -12.23
C ASP A 148 -17.81 6.52 -11.18
N TRP A 149 -17.72 6.08 -9.92
CA TRP A 149 -18.45 6.68 -8.79
C TRP A 149 -17.96 8.08 -8.45
N THR A 150 -16.63 8.28 -8.44
CA THR A 150 -16.02 9.58 -8.12
C THR A 150 -16.14 10.59 -9.28
N GLY A 151 -16.49 10.13 -10.48
CA GLY A 151 -16.78 10.97 -11.64
C GLY A 151 -15.56 11.73 -12.20
N GLY A 152 -14.35 11.33 -11.82
CA GLY A 152 -13.10 12.00 -12.18
C GLY A 152 -11.90 11.05 -12.24
N PRO A 153 -10.71 11.56 -12.57
CA PRO A 153 -9.48 10.77 -12.52
C PRO A 153 -9.23 10.19 -11.13
N LEU A 154 -8.79 8.94 -11.11
CA LEU A 154 -8.23 8.27 -9.95
C LEU A 154 -6.76 7.97 -10.27
N TYR A 155 -5.85 8.47 -9.44
CA TYR A 155 -4.41 8.33 -9.66
C TYR A 155 -3.89 7.21 -8.77
N ILE A 156 -3.11 6.30 -9.36
CA ILE A 156 -2.40 5.24 -8.64
C ILE A 156 -1.00 5.76 -8.30
N ASN A 157 -0.75 5.99 -7.01
CA ASN A 157 0.56 6.35 -6.49
C ASN A 157 1.45 5.11 -6.44
N SER A 158 0.94 4.05 -5.81
CA SER A 158 1.62 2.77 -5.76
C SER A 158 0.63 1.60 -5.79
N ALA A 159 1.08 0.49 -6.35
CA ALA A 159 0.35 -0.75 -6.49
C ALA A 159 1.29 -1.92 -6.15
N TYR A 160 1.71 -2.75 -7.10
CA TYR A 160 2.62 -3.85 -6.78
C TYR A 160 3.98 -3.36 -6.28
N ARG A 161 4.51 -4.03 -5.26
CA ARG A 161 5.89 -3.88 -4.79
C ARG A 161 6.49 -5.28 -4.66
N ASN A 162 7.70 -5.50 -5.17
CA ASN A 162 8.43 -6.72 -4.82
C ASN A 162 8.93 -6.63 -3.36
N VAL A 163 9.50 -7.72 -2.84
CA VAL A 163 9.88 -7.84 -1.42
C VAL A 163 10.92 -6.78 -1.04
N ASP A 164 11.96 -6.63 -1.85
CA ASP A 164 13.06 -5.69 -1.58
C ASP A 164 12.62 -4.24 -1.67
N TYR A 165 11.86 -3.87 -2.71
CA TYR A 165 11.33 -2.52 -2.86
C TYR A 165 10.41 -2.15 -1.69
N ASN A 166 9.50 -3.05 -1.30
CA ASN A 166 8.61 -2.85 -0.16
C ASN A 166 9.42 -2.62 1.14
N ALA A 167 10.46 -3.41 1.38
CA ALA A 167 11.34 -3.21 2.53
C ALA A 167 12.10 -1.86 2.45
N GLY A 168 12.58 -1.50 1.26
CA GLY A 168 13.31 -0.26 0.99
C GLY A 168 12.50 1.00 1.29
N VAL A 169 11.19 0.98 1.03
CA VAL A 169 10.27 2.08 1.38
C VAL A 169 9.71 1.99 2.81
N GLY A 170 10.18 1.04 3.62
CA GLY A 170 9.73 0.85 5.01
C GLY A 170 8.35 0.19 5.16
N GLY A 171 7.87 -0.47 4.09
CA GLY A 171 6.62 -1.22 4.08
C GLY A 171 6.59 -2.36 5.11
N ALA A 172 5.39 -2.75 5.51
CA ALA A 172 5.21 -3.89 6.42
C ALA A 172 5.70 -5.19 5.79
N GLN A 173 6.20 -6.12 6.62
CA GLN A 173 6.71 -7.42 6.18
C GLN A 173 5.67 -8.21 5.38
N TRP A 174 4.40 -8.14 5.79
CA TRP A 174 3.26 -8.76 5.11
C TRP A 174 2.37 -7.74 4.40
N SER A 175 2.97 -6.65 3.91
CA SER A 175 2.23 -5.62 3.16
C SER A 175 1.43 -6.22 2.01
N ARG A 176 0.19 -5.78 1.84
CA ARG A 176 -0.70 -6.24 0.77
C ARG A 176 -0.25 -5.81 -0.64
N HIS A 177 0.62 -4.81 -0.75
CA HIS A 177 1.30 -4.48 -2.01
C HIS A 177 2.12 -5.64 -2.58
N LEU A 178 2.66 -6.52 -1.72
CA LEU A 178 3.42 -7.70 -2.13
C LEU A 178 2.53 -8.73 -2.85
N TYR A 179 1.25 -8.79 -2.50
CA TYR A 179 0.30 -9.80 -2.97
C TYR A 179 -0.57 -9.32 -4.13
N GLY A 180 -0.31 -8.09 -4.61
CA GLY A 180 -0.96 -7.48 -5.77
C GLY A 180 -2.40 -7.05 -5.51
N ASP A 181 -2.83 -6.96 -4.24
CA ASP A 181 -4.21 -6.66 -3.84
C ASP A 181 -4.34 -5.38 -3.01
N ALA A 182 -3.32 -4.52 -3.03
CA ALA A 182 -3.33 -3.19 -2.43
C ALA A 182 -2.96 -2.10 -3.42
N VAL A 183 -3.51 -0.91 -3.20
CA VAL A 183 -3.14 0.32 -3.89
C VAL A 183 -3.14 1.51 -2.96
N ASP A 184 -2.27 2.45 -3.28
CA ASP A 184 -2.24 3.80 -2.73
C ASP A 184 -2.77 4.72 -3.81
N ILE A 185 -3.88 5.42 -3.52
CA ILE A 185 -4.62 6.18 -4.51
C ILE A 185 -4.99 7.58 -4.02
N ARG A 186 -5.17 8.48 -4.98
CA ARG A 186 -5.74 9.81 -4.74
C ARG A 186 -6.70 10.20 -5.86
N SER A 187 -7.55 11.19 -5.59
CA SER A 187 -8.50 11.74 -6.55
C SER A 187 -8.55 13.26 -6.40
N ASP A 188 -8.82 13.95 -7.50
CA ASP A 188 -9.08 15.39 -7.50
C ASP A 188 -10.57 15.70 -7.21
N THR A 189 -11.46 14.70 -7.31
CA THR A 189 -12.91 14.88 -7.17
C THR A 189 -13.48 14.31 -5.87
N ALA A 190 -12.76 13.42 -5.19
CA ALA A 190 -13.13 12.86 -3.90
C ALA A 190 -12.05 13.12 -2.84
N SER A 191 -12.46 13.39 -1.60
CA SER A 191 -11.51 13.51 -0.49
C SER A 191 -10.88 12.16 -0.14
N LEU A 192 -9.69 12.12 0.48
CA LEU A 192 -9.07 10.84 0.88
C LEU A 192 -9.94 10.02 1.84
N SER A 193 -10.67 10.69 2.74
CA SER A 193 -11.61 10.01 3.62
C SER A 193 -12.80 9.45 2.82
N GLU A 194 -13.31 10.18 1.84
CA GLU A 194 -14.37 9.67 0.98
C GLU A 194 -13.90 8.47 0.15
N LEU A 195 -12.70 8.53 -0.43
CA LEU A 195 -12.09 7.41 -1.15
C LEU A 195 -11.93 6.17 -0.27
N ALA A 196 -11.46 6.31 0.98
CA ALA A 196 -11.40 5.19 1.92
C ALA A 196 -12.78 4.54 2.13
N THR A 197 -13.82 5.35 2.32
CA THR A 197 -15.19 4.82 2.49
C THR A 197 -15.68 4.11 1.21
N LEU A 198 -15.39 4.66 0.03
CA LEU A 198 -15.77 4.02 -1.23
C LEU A 198 -14.99 2.72 -1.49
N CYS A 199 -13.72 2.64 -1.08
CA CYS A 199 -12.97 1.38 -1.08
C CYS A 199 -13.63 0.33 -0.17
N GLU A 200 -14.04 0.72 1.05
CA GLU A 200 -14.76 -0.16 1.99
C GLU A 200 -16.08 -0.65 1.39
N ASP A 201 -16.85 0.24 0.74
CA ASP A 201 -18.10 -0.10 0.04
C ASP A 201 -17.88 -1.10 -1.11
N LEU A 202 -16.67 -1.11 -1.69
CA LEU A 202 -16.21 -2.06 -2.72
C LEU A 202 -15.50 -3.28 -2.13
N GLY A 203 -15.61 -3.51 -0.82
CA GLY A 203 -15.11 -4.71 -0.16
C GLY A 203 -13.62 -4.71 0.17
N ALA A 204 -12.96 -3.54 0.22
CA ALA A 204 -11.62 -3.44 0.79
C ALA A 204 -11.67 -3.92 2.25
N GLY A 205 -10.77 -4.84 2.60
CA GLY A 205 -10.67 -5.40 3.96
C GLY A 205 -9.97 -4.45 4.93
N PHE A 206 -9.19 -3.50 4.40
CA PHE A 206 -8.53 -2.47 5.18
C PHE A 206 -8.33 -1.19 4.35
N THR A 207 -8.53 -0.05 5.00
CA THR A 207 -8.18 1.26 4.45
C THR A 207 -7.47 2.10 5.51
N SER A 208 -6.56 2.96 5.06
CA SER A 208 -5.90 3.93 5.93
C SER A 208 -5.58 5.21 5.18
N VAL A 209 -5.85 6.35 5.80
CA VAL A 209 -5.59 7.66 5.21
C VAL A 209 -4.20 8.17 5.56
N TYR A 210 -3.43 8.57 4.54
CA TYR A 210 -2.13 9.22 4.66
C TYR A 210 -2.24 10.70 4.30
N THR A 211 -1.13 11.43 4.24
CA THR A 211 -1.16 12.86 3.90
C THR A 211 -1.53 13.04 2.43
N SER A 212 -0.88 12.31 1.51
CA SER A 212 -1.06 12.48 0.06
C SER A 212 -2.04 11.49 -0.59
N HIS A 213 -2.29 10.33 0.03
CA HIS A 213 -3.07 9.24 -0.57
C HIS A 213 -3.91 8.48 0.48
N VAL A 214 -4.78 7.61 0.00
CA VAL A 214 -5.42 6.57 0.79
C VAL A 214 -4.86 5.22 0.37
N HIS A 215 -4.52 4.40 1.35
CA HIS A 215 -4.23 2.99 1.16
C HIS A 215 -5.55 2.21 1.17
N CYS A 216 -5.77 1.37 0.17
CA CYS A 216 -6.89 0.44 0.10
C CYS A 216 -6.35 -0.94 -0.29
N ASP A 217 -6.76 -1.98 0.45
CA ASP A 217 -6.45 -3.36 0.07
C ASP A 217 -7.63 -4.31 0.25
N TRP A 218 -7.64 -5.36 -0.57
CA TRP A 218 -8.68 -6.37 -0.64
C TRP A 218 -8.22 -7.70 -0.04
N ARG A 219 -7.50 -7.66 1.10
CA ARG A 219 -6.90 -8.85 1.77
C ARG A 219 -7.84 -10.03 2.02
N ASP A 220 -9.15 -9.77 2.14
CA ASP A 220 -10.17 -10.78 2.38
C ASP A 220 -10.73 -11.42 1.09
N SER A 221 -10.41 -10.85 -0.08
CA SER A 221 -10.84 -11.36 -1.38
C SER A 221 -10.02 -12.57 -1.80
N PRO A 222 -10.60 -13.52 -2.57
CA PRO A 222 -9.85 -14.64 -3.13
C PRO A 222 -8.70 -14.15 -4.04
N LEU A 223 -7.50 -14.69 -3.83
CA LEU A 223 -6.37 -14.46 -4.75
C LEU A 223 -6.55 -15.24 -6.07
N GLU A 224 -6.10 -14.62 -7.16
CA GLU A 224 -6.16 -15.13 -8.52
C GLU A 224 -5.43 -16.50 -8.68
N PRO A 225 -6.14 -17.58 -9.04
CA PRO A 225 -5.54 -18.90 -9.25
C PRO A 225 -4.46 -18.95 -10.34
N GLY A 226 -4.51 -18.05 -11.33
CA GLY A 226 -3.45 -17.88 -12.32
C GLY A 226 -2.13 -17.37 -11.75
N LEU A 227 -2.13 -16.83 -10.52
CA LEU A 227 -0.95 -16.27 -9.83
C LEU A 227 -0.55 -17.10 -8.59
N PHE A 228 -1.53 -17.68 -7.91
CA PHE A 228 -1.36 -18.39 -6.64
C PHE A 228 -1.86 -19.82 -6.74
N ASP A 229 -1.16 -20.76 -6.10
CA ASP A 229 -1.66 -22.13 -6.01
C ASP A 229 -2.96 -22.19 -5.17
N PRO A 230 -3.85 -23.15 -5.51
CA PRO A 230 -5.11 -23.31 -4.81
C PRO A 230 -4.87 -23.72 -3.35
N VAL A 231 -5.72 -23.19 -2.48
CA VAL A 231 -5.72 -23.53 -1.06
C VAL A 231 -6.50 -24.83 -0.88
N ALA A 232 -6.03 -25.73 -0.01
CA ALA A 232 -6.80 -26.90 0.37
C ALA A 232 -8.17 -26.48 0.95
N GLU A 233 -9.27 -27.12 0.53
CA GLU A 233 -10.64 -26.78 0.97
C GLU A 233 -10.86 -26.82 2.49
N THR A 234 -9.94 -27.42 3.24
CA THR A 234 -9.98 -27.54 4.70
C THR A 234 -9.31 -26.37 5.43
N SER A 235 -8.64 -25.47 4.71
CA SER A 235 -7.98 -24.31 5.30
C SER A 235 -9.00 -23.24 5.70
N THR A 236 -9.28 -23.13 7.00
CA THR A 236 -10.09 -22.05 7.58
C THR A 236 -9.25 -21.05 8.37
N ALA A 237 -7.92 -21.16 8.32
CA ALA A 237 -7.01 -20.22 8.96
C ALA A 237 -7.25 -18.82 8.39
N ARG A 238 -7.41 -17.85 9.28
CA ARG A 238 -7.38 -16.42 8.98
C ARG A 238 -6.50 -15.80 10.03
N ALA A 239 -5.48 -15.06 9.61
CA ALA A 239 -4.64 -14.32 10.51
C ALA A 239 -5.53 -13.31 11.24
N ALA A 240 -5.29 -13.13 12.53
CA ALA A 240 -5.72 -11.90 13.16
C ALA A 240 -4.80 -10.81 12.60
N HIS A 241 -5.25 -10.08 11.57
CA HIS A 241 -4.46 -9.01 10.99
C HIS A 241 -3.96 -8.10 12.13
N PRO A 242 -2.64 -7.85 12.25
CA PRO A 242 -2.11 -7.06 13.35
C PRO A 242 -2.85 -5.73 13.39
N HIS A 243 -3.66 -5.53 14.42
CA HIS A 243 -4.46 -4.33 14.53
C HIS A 243 -3.51 -3.14 14.68
N PRO A 244 -3.61 -2.13 13.80
CA PRO A 244 -2.81 -0.94 13.98
C PRO A 244 -3.08 -0.33 15.35
N THR A 245 -2.05 0.24 15.97
CA THR A 245 -2.14 0.89 17.27
C THR A 245 -1.42 2.23 17.24
N ALA A 246 -1.65 3.06 18.25
CA ALA A 246 -0.93 4.30 18.46
C ALA A 246 -0.54 4.41 19.93
N HIS A 247 0.76 4.59 20.19
CA HIS A 247 1.29 4.87 21.51
C HIS A 247 1.59 6.36 21.66
N VAL A 248 1.52 6.87 22.90
CA VAL A 248 1.86 8.26 23.22
C VAL A 248 3.00 8.25 24.23
N ASP A 249 4.15 8.75 23.80
CA ASP A 249 5.32 8.93 24.65
C ASP A 249 5.39 10.36 25.17
N VAL A 250 5.73 10.54 26.45
CA VAL A 250 5.99 11.86 27.04
C VAL A 250 7.48 12.15 26.94
N MET A 251 7.85 13.14 26.13
CA MET A 251 9.24 13.55 25.98
C MET A 251 9.73 14.35 27.19
N PRO A 252 11.06 14.41 27.45
CA PRO A 252 11.62 15.22 28.54
C PRO A 252 11.25 16.71 28.50
N SER A 253 10.91 17.24 27.31
CA SER A 253 10.42 18.61 27.10
C SER A 253 8.99 18.83 27.57
N GLY A 254 8.24 17.76 27.89
CA GLY A 254 6.79 17.79 28.11
C GLY A 254 5.96 17.66 26.81
N THR A 255 6.60 17.62 25.64
CA THR A 255 5.94 17.29 24.36
C THR A 255 5.41 15.86 24.40
N LEU A 256 4.21 15.63 23.88
CA LEU A 256 3.70 14.28 23.66
C LEU A 256 4.03 13.85 22.23
N ARG A 257 4.57 12.64 22.04
CA ARG A 257 4.86 12.07 20.73
C ARG A 257 3.93 10.90 20.44
N VAL A 258 3.16 11.01 19.37
CA VAL A 258 2.31 9.94 18.84
C VAL A 258 3.15 9.02 17.97
N ILE A 259 3.10 7.72 18.25
CA ILE A 259 3.86 6.68 17.55
C ILE A 259 2.87 5.64 17.03
N PRO A 260 2.44 5.76 15.76
CA PRO A 260 1.66 4.71 15.09
C PRO A 260 2.49 3.44 14.90
N SER A 261 1.83 2.27 14.96
CA SER A 261 2.45 0.99 14.66
C SER A 261 1.44 0.03 14.04
N GLY A 262 1.93 -0.95 13.27
CA GLY A 262 1.08 -1.95 12.59
C GLY A 262 0.44 -1.50 11.28
N PHE A 263 0.77 -0.30 10.79
CA PHE A 263 0.34 0.18 9.47
C PHE A 263 1.22 -0.40 8.35
N ASP A 264 0.61 -0.59 7.18
CA ASP A 264 1.24 -1.21 6.01
C ASP A 264 2.33 -0.33 5.36
N GLU A 265 2.24 0.99 5.55
CA GLU A 265 3.22 1.96 5.07
C GLU A 265 3.48 3.07 6.09
N GLY A 266 4.73 3.56 6.13
CA GLY A 266 5.11 4.86 6.68
C GLY A 266 4.41 5.30 7.97
N THR A 267 4.07 6.59 8.03
CA THR A 267 3.28 7.18 9.11
C THR A 267 1.92 7.61 8.55
N PRO A 268 0.79 7.03 8.98
CA PRO A 268 -0.54 7.45 8.56
C PRO A 268 -0.86 8.86 9.04
N ARG A 269 -1.90 9.48 8.45
CA ARG A 269 -2.36 10.81 8.85
C ARG A 269 -2.78 10.80 10.32
N ILE A 270 -2.17 11.65 11.12
CA ILE A 270 -2.51 11.82 12.53
C ILE A 270 -3.39 13.05 12.64
N HIS A 271 -4.53 12.95 13.32
CA HIS A 271 -5.31 14.07 13.83
C HIS A 271 -5.38 13.97 15.34
N TRP A 272 -5.17 15.08 16.02
CA TRP A 272 -5.28 15.13 17.47
C TRP A 272 -6.12 16.31 17.94
N THR A 273 -6.81 16.13 19.06
CA THR A 273 -7.57 17.17 19.75
C THR A 273 -7.24 17.11 21.24
N THR A 274 -6.83 18.24 21.83
CA THR A 274 -6.68 18.36 23.28
C THR A 274 -7.91 19.02 23.91
N ARG A 275 -8.27 18.57 25.11
CA ARG A 275 -9.43 19.11 25.85
C ARG A 275 -9.10 19.40 27.31
N ASP A 276 -9.80 20.37 27.89
CA ASP A 276 -9.73 20.69 29.31
C ASP A 276 -10.54 19.70 30.18
N ALA A 277 -10.54 19.91 31.51
CA ALA A 277 -11.30 19.09 32.46
C ALA A 277 -12.83 19.12 32.25
N SER A 278 -13.35 20.14 31.57
CA SER A 278 -14.78 20.29 31.28
C SER A 278 -15.17 19.70 29.91
N GLY A 279 -14.19 19.19 29.15
CA GLY A 279 -14.37 18.63 27.81
C GLY A 279 -14.34 19.66 26.68
N ASN A 280 -14.01 20.94 26.96
CA ASN A 280 -13.87 21.96 25.93
C ASN A 280 -12.62 21.70 25.10
N VAL A 281 -12.72 21.90 23.78
CA VAL A 281 -11.56 21.81 22.88
C VAL A 281 -10.61 22.96 23.16
N LEU A 282 -9.34 22.65 23.41
CA LEU A 282 -8.26 23.62 23.54
C LEU A 282 -7.54 23.79 22.20
N HIS A 283 -7.00 22.69 21.66
CA HIS A 283 -6.25 22.70 20.41
C HIS A 283 -6.57 21.50 19.53
N ARG A 284 -6.27 21.65 18.24
CA ARG A 284 -6.26 20.59 17.23
C ARG A 284 -4.98 20.67 16.42
N GLY A 285 -4.52 19.54 15.91
CA GLY A 285 -3.40 19.52 14.99
C GLY A 285 -3.27 18.18 14.28
N THR A 286 -2.26 18.08 13.41
CA THR A 286 -2.05 16.92 12.54
C THR A 286 -0.64 16.35 12.56
N SER A 287 0.22 16.86 13.45
CA SER A 287 1.59 16.41 13.63
C SER A 287 1.70 15.18 14.54
N SER A 288 2.80 14.45 14.42
CA SER A 288 3.19 13.39 15.36
C SER A 288 3.61 13.93 16.74
N GLU A 289 3.94 15.23 16.83
CA GLU A 289 4.23 15.90 18.09
C GLU A 289 3.08 16.80 18.53
N VAL A 290 2.68 16.69 19.79
CA VAL A 290 1.61 17.49 20.41
C VAL A 290 2.20 18.33 21.53
N GLN A 291 2.10 19.65 21.37
CA GLN A 291 2.34 20.61 22.44
C GLN A 291 1.04 20.79 23.23
N ALA A 292 0.90 20.06 24.33
CA ALA A 292 -0.29 20.14 25.16
C ALA A 292 -0.26 21.42 26.03
N ASP A 293 -1.36 22.18 26.01
CA ASP A 293 -1.56 23.29 26.94
C ASP A 293 -1.57 22.78 28.39
N ALA A 294 -1.09 23.58 29.34
CA ALA A 294 -1.07 23.22 30.76
C ALA A 294 -2.47 22.93 31.35
N ALA A 295 -3.53 23.45 30.73
CA ALA A 295 -4.92 23.17 31.06
C ALA A 295 -5.47 21.88 30.42
N ALA A 296 -4.75 21.27 29.49
CA ALA A 296 -5.17 20.04 28.83
C ALA A 296 -5.21 18.87 29.83
N ARG A 297 -6.28 18.10 29.79
CA ARG A 297 -6.52 16.89 30.62
C ARG A 297 -6.84 15.66 29.79
N MET A 298 -7.08 15.84 28.50
CA MET A 298 -7.40 14.76 27.58
C MET A 298 -6.78 15.04 26.21
N LEU A 299 -6.23 14.00 25.60
CA LEU A 299 -5.80 13.93 24.21
C LEU A 299 -6.65 12.89 23.49
N GLU A 300 -7.39 13.32 22.48
CA GLU A 300 -8.09 12.44 21.54
C GLU A 300 -7.24 12.34 20.27
N LEU A 301 -6.96 11.11 19.82
CA LEU A 301 -6.21 10.80 18.61
C LEU A 301 -7.10 10.07 17.62
N ASP A 302 -6.97 10.42 16.35
CA ASP A 302 -7.42 9.66 15.20
C ASP A 302 -6.21 9.47 14.28
N VAL A 303 -5.83 8.22 14.02
CA VAL A 303 -4.65 7.88 13.23
C VAL A 303 -5.08 7.03 12.05
N GLY A 304 -4.94 7.59 10.85
CA GLY A 304 -5.28 6.97 9.57
C GLY A 304 -6.75 6.65 9.38
N ARG A 305 -7.67 7.18 10.21
CA ARG A 305 -9.05 6.68 10.41
C ARG A 305 -9.17 5.26 10.97
N VAL A 306 -8.06 4.63 11.36
CA VAL A 306 -8.04 3.25 11.85
C VAL A 306 -8.01 3.20 13.36
N VAL A 307 -7.18 4.05 13.98
CA VAL A 307 -6.92 4.00 15.42
C VAL A 307 -7.46 5.23 16.09
N GLN A 308 -8.41 5.03 17.00
CA GLN A 308 -8.99 6.09 17.83
C GLN A 308 -8.65 5.86 19.30
N VAL A 309 -7.89 6.78 19.88
CA VAL A 309 -7.38 6.65 21.26
C VAL A 309 -7.72 7.89 22.06
N ARG A 310 -8.06 7.70 23.34
CA ARG A 310 -8.20 8.77 24.32
C ARG A 310 -7.20 8.58 25.44
N VAL A 311 -6.35 9.57 25.67
CA VAL A 311 -5.28 9.55 26.69
C VAL A 311 -5.54 10.66 27.70
N ALA A 312 -5.65 10.30 28.97
CA ALA A 312 -5.67 11.29 30.05
C ALA A 312 -4.28 11.92 30.23
N LEU A 313 -4.25 13.25 30.39
CA LEU A 313 -3.03 14.04 30.55
C LEU A 313 -2.86 14.54 31.99
#